data_AF-A0AAD9TUV8-F1
#
_entry.id   AF-A0AAD9TUV8-F1
#
_cell.length_a   1.000
_cell.length_b   1.000
_cell.length_c   1.000
_cell.angle_alpha   90.00
_cell.angle_beta   90.00
_cell.angle_gamma   90.00
#
_symmetry.space_group_name_H-M   'P 1'
#
loop_
_entity.id
_entity.type
_entity.pdbx_description
1 polymer ?
#
loop_
_entity_poly.entity_id
_entity_poly.type
_entity_poly.pdbx_seq_one_letter_code
_entity_poly.pdbx_strand_id
1 'polypeptide(L)'
;MHLRESVYEICEFPWGCSEFDVLTAFDDANADWVHIIAFGATYADLSDFAYDSATIGAFHAMENCILTTAPANNYGPEPATASVVVPWILSVAASYTDRLFIGNAVLGNGTTLIDAAVNPFGLTGEKFPVQYGKTNLHPSYTWDENSSTHSLDVDLIR
;
A
#
# COMPACT_ATOMS: atom_id res chain seq x y z
N MET A 1 -8.37 25.37 -16.98
CA MET A 1 -7.60 25.29 -15.72
C MET A 1 -6.76 24.03 -15.83
N HIS A 2 -5.43 24.14 -15.75
CA HIS A 2 -4.51 23.01 -15.83
C HIS A 2 -3.79 22.88 -14.48
N LEU A 3 -3.61 21.66 -14.01
CA LEU A 3 -2.80 21.36 -12.83
C LEU A 3 -1.32 21.48 -13.21
N ARG A 4 -0.50 22.05 -12.31
CA ARG A 4 0.96 22.00 -12.38
C ARG A 4 1.46 21.15 -11.22
N GLU A 5 2.40 20.27 -11.49
CA GLU A 5 2.96 19.35 -10.52
C GLU A 5 4.41 19.74 -10.20
N SER A 6 4.76 19.65 -8.92
CA SER A 6 6.13 19.67 -8.41
C SER A 6 6.37 18.36 -7.66
N VAL A 7 7.54 17.76 -7.82
CA VAL A 7 7.88 16.46 -7.23
C VAL A 7 9.06 16.63 -6.29
N TYR A 8 8.91 16.17 -5.06
CA TYR A 8 9.93 16.19 -4.02
C TYR A 8 10.18 14.75 -3.59
N GLU A 9 11.39 14.24 -3.84
CA GLU A 9 11.80 12.90 -3.45
C GLU A 9 12.25 12.92 -1.99
N ILE A 10 11.58 12.15 -1.13
CA ILE A 10 11.82 12.11 0.31
C ILE A 10 12.19 10.73 0.85
N CYS A 11 12.12 9.70 -0.01
CA CYS A 11 12.34 8.32 0.37
C CYS A 11 13.32 7.68 -0.60
N GLU A 12 14.35 7.04 -0.06
CA GLU A 12 15.34 6.32 -0.85
C GLU A 12 15.34 4.83 -0.51
N PHE A 13 15.51 3.96 -1.50
CA PHE A 13 15.68 2.53 -1.25
C PHE A 13 17.15 2.20 -1.00
N PRO A 14 17.53 1.47 0.06
CA PRO A 14 16.66 0.74 1.00
C PRO A 14 16.36 1.47 2.32
N TRP A 15 16.76 2.73 2.46
CA TRP A 15 16.79 3.45 3.75
C TRP A 15 15.45 4.03 4.21
N GLY A 16 14.45 4.08 3.34
CA GLY A 16 13.16 4.69 3.64
C GLY A 16 13.23 6.22 3.56
N CYS A 17 12.36 6.88 4.31
CA CYS A 17 12.22 8.34 4.28
C CYS A 17 12.82 8.93 5.55
N SER A 18 13.84 9.78 5.42
CA SER A 18 14.44 10.43 6.59
C SER A 18 13.58 11.62 7.03
N GLU A 19 13.53 11.88 8.34
CA GLU A 19 12.82 13.07 8.87
C GLU A 19 13.38 14.37 8.31
N PHE A 20 14.68 14.39 8.00
CA PHE A 20 15.36 15.54 7.43
C PHE A 20 14.89 15.85 6.00
N ASP A 21 14.80 14.83 5.14
CA ASP A 21 14.35 15.01 3.75
C ASP A 21 12.87 15.44 3.71
N VAL A 22 12.06 14.90 4.62
CA VAL A 22 10.64 15.27 4.76
C VAL A 22 10.49 16.74 5.11
N LEU A 23 11.20 17.23 6.13
CA LEU A 23 11.13 18.65 6.52
C LEU A 23 11.65 19.56 5.40
N THR A 24 12.73 19.15 4.73
CA THR A 24 13.29 19.92 3.60
C THR A 24 12.28 20.02 2.45
N ALA A 25 11.59 18.93 2.12
CA ALA A 25 10.55 18.93 1.09
C ALA A 25 9.34 19.81 1.45
N PHE A 26 8.93 19.86 2.72
CA PHE A 26 7.88 20.79 3.17
C PHE A 26 8.33 22.25 3.08
N ASP A 27 9.59 22.55 3.42
CA ASP A 27 10.14 23.91 3.32
C ASP A 27 10.20 24.37 1.86
N ASP A 28 10.73 23.52 0.97
CA ASP A 28 10.78 23.78 -0.47
C ASP A 28 9.39 23.92 -1.08
N ALA A 29 8.44 23.05 -0.72
CA ALA A 29 7.06 23.13 -1.20
C ALA A 29 6.36 24.43 -0.77
N ASN A 30 6.60 24.88 0.46
CA ASN A 30 6.10 26.17 0.94
C ASN A 30 6.74 27.33 0.18
N ALA A 31 8.06 27.30 -0.04
CA ALA A 31 8.79 28.31 -0.80
C ALA A 31 8.38 28.38 -2.28
N ASP A 32 7.98 27.25 -2.86
CA ASP A 32 7.49 27.13 -4.23
C ASP A 32 6.02 27.56 -4.40
N TRP A 33 5.34 27.94 -3.30
CA TRP A 33 3.95 28.37 -3.29
C TRP A 33 2.99 27.34 -3.90
N VAL A 34 3.18 26.06 -3.55
CA VAL A 34 2.22 25.02 -3.93
C VAL A 34 0.85 25.26 -3.28
N HIS A 35 -0.21 24.72 -3.85
CA HIS A 35 -1.57 24.91 -3.30
C HIS A 35 -2.02 23.73 -2.42
N ILE A 36 -1.52 22.53 -2.72
CA ILE A 36 -1.86 21.28 -2.05
C ILE A 36 -0.60 20.41 -2.02
N ILE A 37 -0.37 19.74 -0.89
CA ILE A 37 0.68 18.73 -0.73
C ILE A 37 0.02 17.36 -0.62
N ALA A 38 0.33 16.46 -1.55
CA ALA A 38 -0.04 15.07 -1.48
C ALA A 38 1.11 14.25 -0.87
N PHE A 39 1.03 13.95 0.41
CA PHE A 39 2.06 13.23 1.15
C PHE A 39 1.84 11.72 1.05
N GLY A 40 2.76 11.03 0.38
CA GLY A 40 2.65 9.61 0.03
C GLY A 40 3.42 8.63 0.92
N ALA A 41 4.07 9.11 1.99
CA ALA A 41 4.83 8.25 2.89
C ALA A 41 4.02 7.85 4.14
N THR A 42 4.36 6.70 4.71
CA THR A 42 3.76 6.19 5.95
C THR A 42 4.87 5.94 6.96
N TYR A 43 4.73 6.46 8.18
CA TYR A 43 5.64 6.15 9.28
C TYR A 43 5.17 4.90 10.02
N ALA A 44 6.15 4.13 10.50
CA ALA A 44 5.93 2.83 11.11
C ALA A 44 5.31 2.92 12.53
N ASP A 45 5.46 4.06 13.20
CA ASP A 45 5.14 4.20 14.62
C ASP A 45 4.11 5.29 14.88
N LEU A 46 3.28 5.05 15.90
CA LEU A 46 2.46 6.04 16.58
C LEU A 46 3.37 6.92 17.45
N SER A 47 4.20 7.74 16.81
CA SER A 47 4.96 8.76 17.51
C SER A 47 4.04 9.88 17.99
N ASP A 48 4.43 10.54 19.08
CA ASP A 48 3.80 11.80 19.47
C ASP A 48 3.99 12.80 18.31
N PHE A 49 2.91 13.45 17.88
CA PHE A 49 2.89 14.39 16.76
C PHE A 49 3.91 15.51 16.90
N ALA A 50 4.34 15.81 18.13
CA ALA A 50 5.40 16.78 18.41
C ALA A 50 6.78 16.38 17.87
N TYR A 51 6.98 15.11 17.50
CA TYR A 51 8.22 14.57 16.95
C TYR A 51 8.05 13.99 15.54
N ASP A 52 6.85 14.10 14.96
CA ASP A 52 6.61 13.61 13.60
C ASP A 52 6.89 14.71 12.57
N SER A 53 7.95 14.52 11.79
CA SER A 53 8.41 15.47 10.77
C SER A 53 7.31 15.85 9.76
N ALA A 54 6.47 14.90 9.34
CA ALA A 54 5.37 15.19 8.41
C ALA A 54 4.27 16.03 9.06
N THR A 55 3.94 15.77 10.32
CA THR A 55 2.97 16.53 11.08
C THR A 55 3.44 17.96 11.34
N ILE A 56 4.72 18.15 11.67
CA ILE A 56 5.34 19.47 11.84
C ILE A 56 5.35 20.21 10.50
N GLY A 57 5.86 19.58 9.43
CA GLY A 57 5.87 20.18 8.09
C GLY A 57 4.48 20.58 7.59
N ALA A 58 3.48 19.73 7.81
CA ALA A 58 2.09 20.01 7.47
C ALA A 58 1.48 21.15 8.31
N PHE A 59 1.89 21.31 9.57
CA PHE A 59 1.46 22.44 10.39
C PHE A 59 1.95 23.77 9.81
N HIS A 60 3.23 23.84 9.42
CA HIS A 60 3.81 25.02 8.77
C HIS A 60 3.20 25.28 7.39
N ALA A 61 2.86 24.23 6.63
CA ALA A 61 2.13 24.36 5.37
C ALA A 61 0.73 24.96 5.58
N MET A 62 0.00 24.50 6.60
CA MET A 62 -1.31 25.06 6.97
C MET A 62 -1.21 26.54 7.34
N GLU A 63 -0.17 26.98 8.05
CA GLU A 63 0.04 28.41 8.36
C GLU A 63 0.14 29.26 7.09
N ASN A 64 0.62 28.68 5.99
CA ASN A 64 0.67 29.29 4.66
C ASN A 64 -0.56 28.97 3.78
N CYS A 65 -1.64 28.46 4.38
CA CYS A 65 -2.88 28.06 3.70
C CYS A 65 -2.70 26.95 2.64
N ILE A 66 -1.71 26.08 2.83
CA ILE A 66 -1.44 24.92 1.99
C ILE A 66 -2.01 23.68 2.67
N LEU A 67 -2.95 23.00 1.99
CA LEU A 67 -3.57 21.78 2.52
C LEU A 67 -2.66 20.57 2.29
N THR A 68 -2.40 19.81 3.35
CA THR A 68 -1.70 18.51 3.25
C THR A 68 -2.69 17.36 3.34
N THR A 69 -2.61 16.42 2.40
CA THR A 69 -3.36 15.15 2.42
C THR A 69 -2.41 13.98 2.64
N ALA A 70 -2.77 13.03 3.50
CA ALA A 70 -1.95 11.87 3.79
C ALA A 70 -2.79 10.60 4.03
N PRO A 71 -2.29 9.39 3.76
CA PRO A 71 -3.00 8.15 4.06
C PRO A 71 -3.09 7.92 5.57
N ALA A 72 -4.21 7.34 6.03
CA ALA A 72 -4.44 6.97 7.43
C ALA A 72 -3.62 5.74 7.91
N ASN A 73 -2.76 5.20 7.04
CA ASN A 73 -1.98 3.97 7.20
C ASN A 73 -2.79 2.67 7.06
N ASN A 74 -2.11 1.52 7.06
CA ASN A 74 -2.66 0.20 6.71
C ASN A 74 -2.69 -0.78 7.90
N TYR A 75 -2.77 -0.28 9.13
CA TYR A 75 -2.76 -1.09 10.35
C TYR A 75 -4.12 -1.61 10.82
N GLY A 76 -5.19 -1.37 10.06
CA GLY A 76 -6.50 -1.91 10.37
C GLY A 76 -6.56 -3.45 10.32
N PRO A 77 -7.69 -4.07 10.67
CA PRO A 77 -9.02 -3.45 10.83
C PRO A 77 -9.40 -3.06 12.27
N GLU A 78 -8.53 -3.29 13.26
CA GLU A 78 -8.84 -3.02 14.67
C GLU A 78 -9.10 -1.52 14.91
N PRO A 79 -9.99 -1.15 15.85
CA PRO A 79 -10.18 0.25 16.23
C PRO A 79 -8.88 0.92 16.69
N ALA A 80 -8.78 2.24 16.48
CA ALA A 80 -7.64 3.07 16.90
C ALA A 80 -6.28 2.69 16.29
N THR A 81 -6.28 2.18 15.05
CA THR A 81 -5.08 1.83 14.28
C THR A 81 -4.64 2.90 13.27
N ALA A 82 -5.47 3.94 13.05
CA ALA A 82 -5.09 5.08 12.22
C ALA A 82 -4.01 5.92 12.92
N SER A 83 -2.88 6.17 12.23
CA SER A 83 -1.71 6.82 12.84
C SER A 83 -1.50 8.28 12.44
N VAL A 84 -2.00 8.70 11.27
CA VAL A 84 -1.94 10.11 10.84
C VAL A 84 -3.28 10.76 11.15
N VAL A 85 -3.48 11.27 12.36
CA VAL A 85 -4.78 11.85 12.80
C VAL A 85 -4.54 13.17 13.54
N VAL A 86 -4.21 14.23 12.80
CA VAL A 86 -4.06 15.59 13.34
C VAL A 86 -5.03 16.57 12.66
N PRO A 87 -5.49 17.63 13.35
CA PRO A 87 -6.54 18.52 12.83
C PRO A 87 -6.20 19.26 11.52
N TRP A 88 -4.92 19.37 11.18
CA TRP A 88 -4.43 20.12 10.03
C TRP A 88 -4.01 19.27 8.83
N ILE A 89 -4.16 17.95 8.93
CA ILE A 89 -3.94 17.01 7.83
C ILE A 89 -5.28 16.41 7.42
N LEU A 90 -5.55 16.38 6.11
CA LEU A 90 -6.63 15.57 5.57
C LEU A 90 -6.19 14.10 5.51
N SER A 91 -6.55 13.34 6.54
CA SER A 91 -6.28 11.92 6.63
C SER A 91 -7.25 11.11 5.77
N VAL A 92 -6.72 10.28 4.87
CA VAL A 92 -7.51 9.56 3.86
C VAL A 92 -7.51 8.06 4.15
N ALA A 93 -8.70 7.46 4.27
CA ALA A 93 -8.88 6.02 4.40
C ALA A 93 -8.99 5.34 3.02
N ALA A 94 -8.64 4.05 2.96
CA ALA A 94 -8.81 3.24 1.77
C ALA A 94 -10.23 2.65 1.68
N SER A 95 -10.77 2.60 0.46
CA SER A 95 -12.01 1.91 0.14
C SER A 95 -11.91 1.27 -1.24
N TYR A 96 -12.91 0.46 -1.60
CA TYR A 96 -12.97 -0.22 -2.89
C TYR A 96 -13.88 0.54 -3.86
N THR A 97 -13.57 0.41 -5.16
CA THR A 97 -14.45 0.87 -6.24
C THR A 97 -15.29 -0.30 -6.77
N ASP A 98 -16.19 -0.04 -7.73
CA ASP A 98 -16.94 -1.06 -8.45
C ASP A 98 -16.07 -1.90 -9.41
N ARG A 99 -14.83 -1.46 -9.68
CA ARG A 99 -13.87 -2.17 -10.52
C ARG A 99 -13.12 -3.25 -9.74
N LEU A 100 -13.12 -4.47 -10.29
CA LEU A 100 -12.34 -5.61 -9.79
C LEU A 100 -11.46 -6.19 -10.90
N PHE A 101 -10.20 -6.50 -10.58
CA PHE A 101 -9.30 -7.22 -11.48
C PHE A 101 -9.49 -8.72 -11.26
N ILE A 102 -9.97 -9.42 -12.29
CA ILE A 102 -10.30 -10.85 -12.22
C ILE A 102 -9.28 -11.65 -13.02
N GLY A 103 -8.77 -12.72 -12.41
CA GLY A 103 -7.98 -13.75 -13.08
C GLY A 103 -8.75 -15.07 -13.15
N ASN A 104 -8.60 -15.75 -14.28
CA ASN A 104 -9.15 -17.08 -14.49
C ASN A 104 -8.03 -18.12 -14.46
N ALA A 105 -8.14 -19.11 -13.58
CA ALA A 105 -7.27 -20.29 -13.58
C ALA A 105 -8.05 -21.48 -14.11
N VAL A 106 -7.66 -22.00 -15.27
CA VAL A 106 -8.27 -23.18 -15.90
C VAL A 106 -7.42 -24.41 -15.58
N LEU A 107 -8.02 -25.36 -14.87
CA LEU A 107 -7.37 -26.59 -14.43
C LEU A 107 -7.36 -27.66 -15.53
N GLY A 108 -6.52 -28.67 -15.36
CA GLY A 108 -6.41 -29.79 -16.31
C GLY A 108 -7.73 -30.55 -16.52
N ASN A 109 -8.57 -30.60 -15.49
CA ASN A 109 -9.90 -31.21 -15.50
C ASN A 109 -11.00 -30.32 -16.11
N GLY A 110 -10.67 -29.10 -16.58
CA GLY A 110 -11.61 -28.16 -17.18
C GLY A 110 -12.33 -27.24 -16.19
N THR A 111 -12.16 -27.43 -14.89
CA THR A 111 -12.69 -26.52 -13.87
C THR A 111 -12.01 -25.16 -13.98
N THR A 112 -12.79 -24.09 -13.96
CA THR A 112 -12.29 -22.71 -13.99
C THR A 112 -12.52 -22.06 -12.64
N LEU A 113 -11.43 -21.57 -12.03
CA LEU A 113 -11.47 -20.76 -10.83
C LEU A 113 -11.37 -19.30 -11.22
N ILE A 114 -12.29 -18.50 -10.69
CA ILE A 114 -12.42 -17.08 -10.99
C ILE A 114 -12.23 -16.35 -9.68
N ASP A 115 -11.17 -15.55 -9.57
CA ASP A 115 -10.87 -14.80 -8.35
C ASP A 115 -10.16 -13.48 -8.67
N ALA A 116 -9.98 -12.64 -7.65
CA ALA A 116 -9.26 -11.40 -7.74
C ALA A 116 -7.76 -11.66 -8.03
N ALA A 117 -7.28 -11.19 -9.18
CA ALA A 117 -5.87 -11.29 -9.53
C ALA A 117 -5.45 -10.18 -10.50
N VAL A 118 -4.21 -9.70 -10.31
CA VAL A 118 -3.54 -8.82 -11.27
C VAL A 118 -2.48 -9.65 -11.99
N ASN A 119 -2.78 -10.05 -13.23
CA ASN A 119 -1.85 -10.81 -14.06
C ASN A 119 -1.29 -9.91 -15.20
N PRO A 120 -0.04 -9.44 -15.10
CA PRO A 120 0.58 -8.65 -16.17
C PRO A 120 1.09 -9.53 -17.33
N PHE A 121 1.10 -10.86 -17.18
CA PHE A 121 1.63 -11.78 -18.19
C PHE A 121 0.58 -12.09 -19.26
N GLY A 122 1.02 -12.05 -20.52
CA GLY A 122 0.23 -12.57 -21.64
C GLY A 122 0.11 -14.09 -21.52
N LEU A 123 -1.12 -14.58 -21.34
CA LEU A 123 -1.38 -16.02 -21.29
C LEU A 123 -1.41 -16.58 -22.72
N THR A 124 -0.38 -17.33 -23.10
CA THR A 124 -0.28 -18.01 -24.41
C THR A 124 -1.04 -19.34 -24.47
N GLY A 125 -1.80 -19.67 -23.42
CA GLY A 125 -2.46 -20.97 -23.28
C GLY A 125 -1.52 -22.11 -22.89
N GLU A 126 -0.27 -21.80 -22.53
CA GLU A 126 0.68 -22.77 -22.01
C GLU A 126 0.17 -23.37 -20.68
N LYS A 127 0.31 -24.69 -20.55
CA LYS A 127 -0.15 -25.44 -19.38
C LYS A 127 1.05 -25.78 -18.51
N PHE A 128 0.95 -25.44 -17.23
CA PHE A 128 1.96 -25.77 -16.23
C PHE A 128 1.46 -26.89 -15.30
N PRO A 129 2.33 -27.81 -14.85
CA PRO A 129 1.95 -28.80 -13.85
C PRO A 129 1.61 -28.09 -12.53
N VAL A 130 0.46 -28.45 -11.93
CA VAL A 130 0.04 -27.95 -10.61
C VAL A 130 0.41 -29.01 -9.56
N GLN A 131 0.94 -28.57 -8.42
CA GLN A 131 1.25 -29.45 -7.29
C GLN A 131 0.67 -28.89 -5.99
N TYR A 132 0.20 -29.79 -5.12
CA TYR A 132 -0.28 -29.41 -3.80
C TYR A 132 0.87 -29.44 -2.78
N GLY A 133 1.20 -28.27 -2.22
CA GLY A 133 2.37 -28.12 -1.34
C GLY A 133 2.34 -28.97 -0.07
N LYS A 134 1.15 -29.32 0.45
CA LYS A 134 1.02 -30.09 1.71
C LYS A 134 1.36 -31.58 1.53
N THR A 135 1.20 -32.14 0.34
CA THR A 135 1.47 -33.57 0.07
C THR A 135 2.88 -33.83 -0.44
N ASN A 136 3.61 -32.79 -0.87
CA ASN A 136 4.96 -32.88 -1.42
C ASN A 136 5.99 -32.20 -0.51
N LEU A 137 5.94 -32.46 0.80
CA LEU A 137 6.90 -31.88 1.75
C LEU A 137 8.28 -32.55 1.62
N HIS A 138 9.31 -31.73 1.41
CA HIS A 138 10.65 -32.07 1.84
C HIS A 138 10.64 -32.17 3.38
N PRO A 139 11.26 -33.18 4.02
CA PRO A 139 11.14 -33.45 5.47
C PRO A 139 11.51 -32.30 6.43
N SER A 140 12.03 -31.19 5.91
CA SER A 140 12.56 -30.06 6.67
C SER A 140 11.67 -28.81 6.68
N TYR A 141 10.49 -28.81 6.04
CA TYR A 141 9.57 -27.66 6.03
C TYR A 141 8.24 -27.99 6.73
N THR A 142 8.00 -27.35 7.87
CA THR A 142 6.70 -27.31 8.56
C THR A 142 5.97 -26.04 8.12
N TRP A 143 4.74 -26.16 7.62
CA TRP A 143 3.92 -25.00 7.25
C TRP A 143 3.44 -24.24 8.49
N ASP A 144 3.53 -22.91 8.45
CA ASP A 144 2.79 -21.99 9.32
C ASP A 144 1.30 -21.95 8.87
N GLU A 145 0.37 -21.97 9.82
CA GLU A 145 -1.08 -22.18 9.62
C GLU A 145 -1.83 -21.02 8.91
N ASN A 146 -1.13 -19.98 8.42
CA ASN A 146 -1.75 -18.74 7.92
C ASN A 146 -2.17 -18.76 6.43
N SER A 147 -2.08 -19.89 5.72
CA SER A 147 -2.39 -20.00 4.28
C SER A 147 -3.82 -20.48 3.96
N SER A 148 -4.75 -20.46 4.92
CA SER A 148 -5.96 -21.29 4.84
C SER A 148 -7.18 -20.69 4.12
N THR A 149 -7.17 -19.42 3.71
CA THR A 149 -8.40 -18.80 3.14
C THR A 149 -8.48 -18.77 1.61
N HIS A 150 -7.38 -18.99 0.88
CA HIS A 150 -7.35 -18.95 -0.60
C HIS A 150 -6.47 -20.04 -1.25
N SER A 151 -6.13 -21.10 -0.51
CA SER A 151 -5.38 -22.22 -1.07
C SER A 151 -6.27 -23.05 -2.02
N LEU A 152 -5.71 -23.51 -3.13
CA LEU A 152 -6.40 -24.41 -4.05
C LEU A 152 -6.80 -25.69 -3.32
N ASP A 153 -8.08 -26.03 -3.36
CA ASP A 153 -8.61 -27.28 -2.81
C ASP A 153 -7.85 -28.48 -3.40
N VAL A 154 -7.56 -29.49 -2.58
CA VAL A 154 -6.87 -30.71 -2.98
C VAL A 154 -7.61 -31.47 -4.07
N ASP A 155 -8.93 -31.35 -4.10
CA ASP A 155 -9.75 -32.00 -5.11
C ASP A 155 -9.67 -31.31 -6.48
N LEU A 156 -9.08 -30.11 -6.54
CA LEU A 156 -8.86 -29.36 -7.76
C LEU A 156 -7.47 -29.63 -8.40
N ILE A 157 -6.58 -30.37 -7.72
CA ILE A 157 -5.19 -30.59 -8.15
C ILE A 157 -5.00 -31.94 -8.90
N ARG A 158 -6.07 -32.52 -9.44
CA ARG A 158 -6.04 -33.84 -10.10
C ARG A 158 -5.99 -33.79 -11.61
#